data_AF-A0AAW6KCU6-F1
#
_entry.id   AF-A0AAW6KCU6-F1
#
_cell.length_a   1.000
_cell.length_b   1.000
_cell.length_c   1.000
_cell.angle_alpha   90.00
_cell.angle_beta   90.00
_cell.angle_gamma   90.00
#
_symmetry.space_group_name_H-M   'P 1'
#
loop_
_entity.id
_entity.type
_entity.pdbx_description
1 polymer ?
#
loop_
_entity_poly.entity_id
_entity_poly.type
_entity_poly.pdbx_seq_one_letter_code
_entity_poly.pdbx_strand_id
1 'polypeptide(L)' 'MIEEDYCTCEENSGVYPDLNDEGHWLVCSGCEKVIEHTFEYFNYSSPDYYG' A
#
# COMPACT_ATOMS: atom_id res chain seq x y z
N MET A 1 -0.82 14.05 -18.98
CA MET A 1 -0.74 14.06 -17.51
C MET A 1 -1.33 12.74 -17.12
N ILE A 2 -0.53 11.79 -16.65
CA ILE A 2 -1.04 10.49 -16.22
C ILE A 2 -1.79 10.81 -14.94
N GLU A 3 -3.12 10.74 -14.97
CA GLU A 3 -3.91 10.79 -13.74
C GLU A 3 -3.50 9.55 -12.94
N GLU A 4 -2.65 9.74 -11.95
CA GLU A 4 -2.25 8.66 -11.08
C GLU A 4 -3.50 8.21 -10.32
N ASP A 5 -3.92 6.97 -10.56
CA ASP A 5 -5.23 6.43 -10.20
C ASP A 5 -5.25 6.04 -8.70
N TYR A 6 -4.99 7.02 -7.84
CA TYR A 6 -4.97 6.85 -6.39
C TYR A 6 -6.38 6.85 -5.80
N CYS A 7 -6.54 6.24 -4.63
CA CYS A 7 -7.81 6.28 -3.93
C CYS A 7 -8.11 7.68 -3.39
N THR A 8 -9.32 8.17 -3.66
CA THR A 8 -9.86 9.45 -3.19
C THR A 8 -11.05 9.27 -2.24
N CYS A 9 -11.25 8.06 -1.70
CA CYS A 9 -12.34 7.79 -0.75
C CYS A 9 -12.21 8.68 0.49
N GLU A 10 -13.24 9.50 0.75
CA GLU A 10 -13.33 10.30 1.98
C GLU A 10 -13.89 9.51 3.16
N GLU A 11 -14.63 8.41 2.88
CA GLU A 11 -15.16 7.54 3.92
C GLU A 11 -14.17 6.45 4.31
N ASN A 12 -14.22 6.07 5.60
CA ASN A 12 -13.35 5.09 6.24
C ASN A 12 -13.66 3.67 5.75
N SER A 13 -13.34 3.42 4.48
CA SER A 13 -13.25 2.08 3.91
C SER A 13 -11.96 1.47 4.44
N GLY A 14 -12.02 0.23 4.94
CA GLY A 14 -10.82 -0.44 5.46
C GLY A 14 -9.70 -0.48 4.41
N VAL A 15 -8.47 -0.68 4.86
CA VAL A 15 -7.30 -0.79 3.97
C VAL A 15 -6.66 -2.16 4.15
N TYR A 16 -6.08 -2.68 3.07
CA TYR A 16 -5.30 -3.92 3.11
C TYR A 16 -3.99 -3.75 2.33
N PRO A 17 -2.92 -4.45 2.71
CA PRO A 17 -1.64 -4.38 2.03
C PRO A 17 -1.68 -5.17 0.71
N ASP A 18 -1.19 -4.57 -0.37
CA ASP A 18 -0.87 -5.24 -1.63
C ASP A 18 0.65 -5.35 -1.76
N LEU A 19 1.14 -6.59 -1.71
CA LEU A 19 2.55 -6.93 -1.52
C LEU A 19 3.21 -7.14 -2.89
N ASN A 20 4.43 -6.62 -3.07
CA ASN A 20 5.28 -6.88 -4.22
C ASN A 20 6.68 -7.34 -3.76
N ASP A 21 7.63 -7.56 -4.66
CA ASP A 21 8.96 -8.06 -4.28
C ASP A 21 9.78 -7.09 -3.39
N GLU A 22 9.46 -5.80 -3.43
CA GLU A 22 10.20 -4.73 -2.76
C GLU A 22 9.56 -4.27 -1.44
N GLY A 23 8.26 -4.47 -1.27
CA GLY A 23 7.46 -3.89 -0.20
C GLY A 23 5.96 -4.10 -0.38
N HIS A 24 5.17 -3.17 0.12
CA HIS A 24 3.72 -3.19 -0.06
C HIS A 24 3.12 -1.79 -0.14
N TRP A 25 2.05 -1.65 -0.92
CA TRP A 25 1.18 -0.48 -0.92
C TRP A 25 -0.05 -0.74 -0.06
N LEU A 26 -0.65 0.29 0.52
CA LEU A 26 -2.00 0.16 1.07
C LEU A 26 -3.02 0.37 -0.04
N VAL A 27 -3.94 -0.58 -0.17
CA VAL A 27 -5.06 -0.53 -1.10
C VAL A 27 -6.34 -0.32 -0.29
N CYS A 28 -7.19 0.59 -0.78
CA CYS A 28 -8.48 0.83 -0.16
C CYS A 28 -9.47 -0.27 -0.57
N SER A 29 -10.13 -0.88 0.43
CA SER A 29 -11.15 -1.92 0.21
C SER A 29 -12.43 -1.42 -0.46
N GLY A 30 -12.66 -0.10 -0.47
CA GLY A 30 -13.85 0.50 -1.08
C GLY A 30 -13.68 0.76 -2.58
N CYS A 31 -12.56 1.38 -2.96
CA CYS A 31 -12.29 1.78 -4.35
C CYS A 31 -11.36 0.81 -5.10
N GLU A 32 -10.72 -0.14 -4.38
CA GLU A 32 -9.69 -1.06 -4.89
C GLU A 32 -8.49 -0.37 -5.55
N LYS A 33 -8.25 0.91 -5.20
CA LYS A 33 -7.11 1.70 -5.66
C LYS A 33 -6.05 1.83 -4.57
N VAL A 34 -4.81 1.96 -5.00
CA VAL A 34 -3.67 2.25 -4.13
C VAL A 34 -3.83 3.62 -3.47
N ILE A 35 -3.40 3.73 -2.22
CA ILE A 35 -3.39 4.98 -1.49
C ILE A 35 -2.03 5.63 -1.70
N GLU A 36 -2.05 6.88 -2.17
CA GLU A 36 -0.84 7.64 -2.44
C GLU A 36 0.06 7.72 -1.19
N HIS A 37 1.38 7.66 -1.39
CA HIS A 37 2.39 7.75 -0.33
C HIS A 37 2.35 6.68 0.78
N THR A 38 1.69 5.54 0.56
CA THR A 38 1.62 4.45 1.54
C THR A 38 2.61 3.30 1.31
N PHE A 39 3.50 3.42 0.33
CA PHE A 39 4.46 2.35 0.06
C PHE A 39 5.46 2.18 1.19
N GLU A 40 5.51 0.98 1.76
CA GLU A 40 6.51 0.56 2.73
C GLU A 40 7.37 -0.55 2.16
N TYR A 41 8.68 -0.31 2.10
CA TYR A 41 9.65 -1.32 1.70
C TYR A 41 9.74 -2.43 2.74
N PHE A 42 9.86 -3.67 2.29
CA PHE A 42 10.23 -4.76 3.18
C PHE A 42 11.64 -4.52 3.70
N ASN A 43 11.75 -4.25 5.00
CA ASN A 43 13.03 -4.06 5.62
C ASN A 43 13.67 -5.42 5.92
N TYR A 44 14.34 -5.99 4.92
CA TYR A 44 15.12 -7.22 5.03
C TYR A 44 16.33 -7.10 5.97
N SER A 45 16.66 -5.89 6.46
CA SER A 45 17.70 -5.63 7.46
C SER A 45 17.17 -5.50 8.90
N SER A 46 15.86 -5.67 9.12
CA SER A 46 15.33 -5.68 10.49
C SER A 46 15.79 -6.94 11.23
N PRO A 47 16.27 -6.84 12.49
CA PRO A 47 16.70 -7.98 13.29
C PRO A 47 15.58 -9.00 13.58
N ASP A 48 14.34 -8.66 13.25
CA ASP A 48 13.15 -9.52 13.38
C ASP A 48 12.84 -10.34 12.12
N TYR A 49 13.64 -10.25 11.06
CA TYR A 49 13.48 -11.09 9.86
C TYR A 49 14.02 -12.51 10.12
N TYR A 50 13.16 -13.40 10.62
CA TYR A 50 13.43 -14.84 10.70
C TYR A 50 13.30 -15.44 9.30
N GLY A 51 14.41 -15.48 8.57
CA GLY A 51 14.54 -16.23 7.31
C GLY A 51 14.35 -17.73 7.47
#